data_AF-A0A2I0HPP7-F1
#
_entry.id   AF-A0A2I0HPP7-F1
#
_cell.length_a   1.000
_cell.length_b   1.000
_cell.length_c   1.000
_cell.angle_alpha   90.00
_cell.angle_beta   90.00
_cell.angle_gamma   90.00
#
_symmetry.space_group_name_H-M   'P 1'
#
loop_
_entity.id
_entity.type
_entity.pdbx_description
1 polymer ?
#
loop_
_entity_poly.entity_id
_entity_poly.type
_entity_poly.pdbx_seq_one_letter_code
_entity_poly.pdbx_strand_id
1 'polypeptide(L)'
;MGDIHQPLHVGFASDKGANTIDVHWYTRKQVLHHVWDANIIETAEERYYNEDVEGLIDAIQQNISSEWADEIKAWETCSKNQTTCPDIYASEGIKAACQWAYKDATEGTVLKDEYFESRLPIVKLRLAQAGVRLAATLNRIFGTSRN
;
A
#
# COMPACT_ATOMS: atom_id res chain seq x y z
N MET A 1 3.88 7.69 7.52
CA MET A 1 3.22 6.39 7.79
C MET A 1 2.57 5.83 6.53
N GLY A 2 1.84 6.64 5.75
CA GLY A 2 1.34 6.23 4.42
C GLY A 2 2.47 5.84 3.46
N ASP A 3 3.38 6.76 3.16
CA ASP A 3 4.46 6.57 2.17
C ASP A 3 5.32 5.32 2.39
N ILE A 4 5.77 5.06 3.62
CA ILE A 4 6.57 3.86 3.93
C ILE A 4 5.81 2.54 3.68
N HIS A 5 4.48 2.59 3.53
CA HIS A 5 3.67 1.45 3.12
C HIS A 5 3.47 1.34 1.61
N GLN A 6 3.70 2.41 0.84
CA GLN A 6 3.71 2.36 -0.63
C GLN A 6 4.96 1.58 -1.08
N PRO A 7 4.82 0.40 -1.71
CA PRO A 7 5.97 -0.46 -2.03
C PRO A 7 7.11 0.24 -2.78
N LEU A 8 6.80 1.08 -3.77
CA LEU A 8 7.78 1.77 -4.61
C LEU A 8 8.40 3.01 -3.94
N HIS A 9 7.89 3.49 -2.81
CA HIS A 9 8.59 4.48 -1.97
C HIS A 9 9.78 3.86 -1.21
N VAL A 10 9.87 2.53 -1.20
CA VAL A 10 11.02 1.75 -0.71
C VAL A 10 11.62 0.92 -1.85
N GLY A 11 11.52 1.43 -3.09
CA GLY A 11 12.01 0.78 -4.31
C GLY A 11 13.49 1.01 -4.60
N PHE A 12 13.91 0.68 -5.81
CA PHE A 12 15.32 0.77 -6.20
C PHE A 12 15.77 2.20 -6.48
N ALA A 13 16.99 2.54 -6.05
CA ALA A 13 17.57 3.86 -6.31
C ALA A 13 17.84 4.09 -7.81
N SER A 14 18.20 3.05 -8.56
CA SER A 14 18.55 3.12 -9.98
C SER A 14 17.42 3.61 -10.87
N ASP A 15 16.17 3.30 -10.51
CA ASP A 15 14.96 3.70 -11.24
C ASP A 15 14.13 4.74 -10.48
N LYS A 16 14.70 5.30 -9.39
CA LYS A 16 14.06 6.27 -8.50
C LYS A 16 12.70 5.78 -7.98
N GLY A 17 12.63 4.52 -7.54
CA GLY A 17 11.37 3.90 -7.12
C GLY A 17 10.41 3.72 -8.31
N ALA A 18 10.94 3.33 -9.46
CA ALA A 18 10.22 3.18 -10.72
C ALA A 18 9.62 4.46 -11.32
N ASN A 19 10.11 5.64 -10.92
CA ASN A 19 9.77 6.91 -11.60
C ASN A 19 10.39 7.01 -13.00
N THR A 20 11.35 6.16 -13.33
CA THR A 20 11.98 6.11 -14.66
C THR A 20 11.60 4.87 -15.46
N ILE A 21 10.53 4.17 -15.07
CA ILE A 21 9.96 3.05 -15.83
C ILE A 21 8.67 3.54 -16.46
N ASP A 22 8.71 3.88 -17.75
CA ASP A 22 7.52 4.27 -18.50
C ASP A 22 6.69 3.01 -18.82
N VAL A 23 5.39 3.10 -18.59
CA VAL A 23 4.40 2.06 -18.90
C VAL A 23 3.17 2.71 -19.52
N HIS A 24 2.20 1.89 -19.93
CA HIS A 24 0.85 2.34 -20.18
C HIS A 24 -0.07 1.74 -19.12
N TRP A 25 -0.82 2.59 -18.42
CA TRP A 25 -1.97 2.17 -17.64
C TRP A 25 -3.19 2.19 -18.54
N TYR A 26 -3.66 1.01 -18.94
CA TYR A 26 -4.63 0.84 -20.02
C TYR A 26 -4.22 1.60 -21.29
N THR A 27 -4.91 2.69 -21.61
CA THR A 27 -4.68 3.50 -22.82
C THR A 27 -3.81 4.73 -22.58
N ARG A 28 -3.45 5.04 -21.32
CA ARG A 28 -2.74 6.26 -20.93
C ARG A 28 -1.29 5.95 -20.59
N LYS A 29 -0.35 6.75 -21.13
CA LYS A 29 1.06 6.70 -20.72
C LYS A 29 1.17 7.11 -19.25
N GLN A 30 1.93 6.34 -18.47
CA GLN A 30 2.22 6.59 -17.06
C GLN A 30 3.64 6.14 -16.71
N VAL A 31 4.12 6.52 -15.52
CA VAL A 31 5.29 5.88 -14.90
C VAL A 31 4.83 4.84 -13.88
N LEU A 32 5.56 3.74 -13.73
CA LEU A 32 5.17 2.65 -12.83
C LEU A 32 4.96 3.13 -11.38
N HIS A 33 5.76 4.10 -10.91
CA HIS A 33 5.54 4.72 -9.60
C HIS A 33 4.13 5.30 -9.43
N HIS A 34 3.67 6.06 -10.42
CA HIS A 34 2.35 6.69 -10.41
C HIS A 34 1.20 5.66 -10.47
N VAL A 35 1.43 4.53 -11.12
CA VAL A 35 0.45 3.42 -11.14
C VAL A 35 0.17 2.93 -9.72
N TRP A 36 1.19 2.85 -8.87
CA TRP A 36 1.06 2.42 -7.47
C TRP A 36 0.63 3.53 -6.51
N ASP A 37 1.01 4.79 -6.77
CA ASP A 37 0.55 5.92 -5.98
C ASP A 37 -0.94 6.19 -6.15
N ALA A 38 -1.45 6.07 -7.39
CA ALA A 38 -2.78 6.57 -7.75
C ALA A 38 -3.60 5.59 -8.61
N ASN A 39 -3.07 5.15 -9.75
CA ASN A 39 -3.97 4.60 -10.78
C ASN A 39 -4.66 3.28 -10.40
N ILE A 40 -4.03 2.41 -9.60
CA ILE A 40 -4.70 1.21 -9.08
C ILE A 40 -5.87 1.61 -8.17
N ILE A 41 -5.71 2.64 -7.34
CA ILE A 41 -6.75 3.12 -6.41
C ILE A 41 -7.88 3.77 -7.21
N GLU A 42 -7.56 4.73 -8.07
CA GLU A 42 -8.52 5.44 -8.92
C GLU A 42 -9.35 4.47 -9.79
N THR A 43 -8.70 3.47 -10.37
CA THR A 43 -9.38 2.45 -11.19
C THR A 43 -10.32 1.58 -10.35
N ALA A 44 -9.96 1.29 -9.10
CA ALA A 44 -10.84 0.55 -8.19
C ALA A 44 -12.04 1.39 -7.75
N GLU A 45 -11.83 2.67 -7.45
CA GLU A 45 -12.89 3.63 -7.11
C GLU A 45 -13.91 3.75 -8.26
N GLU A 46 -13.44 3.96 -9.49
CA GLU A 46 -14.28 4.04 -10.68
C GLU A 46 -15.07 2.75 -10.91
N ARG A 47 -14.41 1.58 -10.82
CA ARG A 47 -15.03 0.28 -11.19
C ARG A 47 -15.95 -0.31 -10.15
N TYR A 48 -15.63 -0.15 -8.86
CA TYR A 48 -16.28 -0.91 -7.79
C TYR A 48 -17.00 -0.04 -6.77
N TYR A 49 -16.71 1.27 -6.76
CA TYR A 49 -17.17 2.15 -5.68
C TYR A 49 -17.84 3.42 -6.19
N ASN A 50 -18.29 3.47 -7.46
CA ASN A 50 -18.98 4.62 -8.05
C ASN A 50 -18.20 5.95 -7.90
N GLU A 51 -16.88 5.91 -8.07
CA GLU A 51 -15.98 7.07 -7.88
C GLU A 51 -16.01 7.63 -6.44
N ASP A 52 -16.42 6.83 -5.46
CA ASP A 52 -16.48 7.19 -4.04
C ASP A 52 -15.39 6.47 -3.24
N VAL A 53 -14.48 7.26 -2.67
CA VAL A 53 -13.43 6.76 -1.77
C VAL A 53 -13.99 6.13 -0.51
N GLU A 54 -15.18 6.56 -0.04
CA GLU A 54 -15.79 6.01 1.17
C GLU A 54 -16.15 4.53 0.98
N GLY A 55 -16.59 4.13 -0.21
CA GLY A 55 -16.86 2.72 -0.52
C GLY A 55 -15.60 1.85 -0.44
N LEU A 56 -14.46 2.37 -0.88
CA LEU A 56 -13.17 1.69 -0.75
C LEU A 56 -12.72 1.61 0.72
N ILE A 57 -12.90 2.69 1.48
CA ILE A 57 -12.60 2.74 2.92
C ILE A 57 -13.44 1.70 3.67
N ASP A 58 -14.74 1.65 3.43
CA ASP A 58 -15.65 0.68 4.05
C ASP A 58 -15.24 -0.76 3.75
N ALA A 59 -14.88 -1.06 2.50
CA ALA A 59 -14.39 -2.38 2.13
C ALA A 59 -13.09 -2.76 2.86
N ILE A 60 -12.16 -1.81 3.02
CA ILE A 60 -10.92 -2.02 3.78
C ILE A 60 -11.21 -2.21 5.27
N GLN A 61 -12.09 -1.41 5.86
CA GLN A 61 -12.49 -1.54 7.27
C GLN A 61 -13.22 -2.86 7.56
N GLN A 62 -14.05 -3.32 6.62
CA GLN A 62 -14.68 -4.63 6.70
C GLN A 62 -13.64 -5.75 6.72
N ASN A 63 -12.64 -5.71 5.84
CA ASN A 63 -11.56 -6.69 5.83
C ASN A 63 -10.70 -6.65 7.10
N ILE A 64 -10.40 -5.46 7.64
CA ILE A 64 -9.73 -5.30 8.95
C ILE A 64 -10.49 -6.03 10.07
N SER A 65 -11.82 -5.96 10.04
CA SER A 65 -12.70 -6.56 11.06
C SER A 65 -13.04 -8.03 10.79
N SER A 66 -12.64 -8.57 9.64
CA SER A 66 -12.96 -9.95 9.22
C SER A 66 -11.72 -10.68 8.73
N GLU A 67 -11.42 -10.61 7.43
CA GLU A 67 -10.33 -11.34 6.77
C GLU A 67 -8.97 -11.19 7.47
N TRP A 68 -8.66 -9.99 7.95
CA TRP A 68 -7.37 -9.66 8.56
C TRP A 68 -7.41 -9.55 10.08
N ALA A 69 -8.52 -9.92 10.72
CA ALA A 69 -8.70 -9.77 12.16
C ALA A 69 -7.57 -10.44 12.97
N ASP A 70 -7.12 -11.62 12.54
CA ASP A 70 -6.05 -12.38 13.19
C ASP A 70 -4.66 -11.73 12.99
N GLU A 71 -4.48 -10.90 11.96
CA GLU A 71 -3.23 -10.22 11.66
C GLU A 71 -3.08 -8.87 12.36
N ILE A 72 -4.19 -8.22 12.75
CA ILE A 72 -4.19 -6.86 13.33
C ILE A 72 -3.22 -6.75 14.50
N LYS A 73 -3.26 -7.71 15.43
CA LYS A 73 -2.38 -7.70 16.60
C LYS A 73 -0.90 -7.73 16.20
N ALA A 74 -0.55 -8.46 15.15
CA ALA A 74 0.82 -8.50 14.63
C ALA A 74 1.20 -7.16 13.99
N TRP A 75 0.30 -6.51 13.25
CA TRP A 75 0.56 -5.21 12.63
C TRP A 75 0.70 -4.08 13.65
N GLU A 76 -0.10 -4.11 14.72
CA GLU A 76 -0.05 -3.13 15.82
C GLU A 76 1.20 -3.30 16.68
N THR A 77 1.69 -4.54 16.83
CA THR A 77 2.82 -4.85 17.69
C THR A 77 4.11 -4.22 17.15
N CYS A 78 4.81 -3.51 18.03
CA CYS A 78 6.16 -3.03 17.81
C CYS A 78 6.99 -3.37 19.06
N SER A 79 8.32 -3.50 18.93
CA SER A 79 9.20 -3.90 20.03
C SER A 79 8.93 -3.10 21.30
N LYS A 80 9.06 -3.73 22.49
CA LYS A 80 8.62 -3.17 23.79
C LYS A 80 9.13 -1.76 24.16
N ASN A 81 10.16 -1.26 23.48
CA ASN A 81 10.74 0.07 23.71
C ASN A 81 10.70 0.98 22.48
N GLN A 82 9.90 0.64 21.46
CA GLN A 82 9.79 1.41 20.22
C GLN A 82 8.39 2.01 20.06
N THR A 83 8.35 3.32 19.80
CA THR A 83 7.12 4.04 19.45
C THR A 83 6.57 3.59 18.10
N THR A 84 7.45 3.29 17.15
CA THR A 84 7.12 2.84 15.79
C THR A 84 8.23 1.93 15.25
N CYS A 85 7.89 1.08 14.28
CA CYS A 85 8.79 0.07 13.72
C CYS A 85 8.98 0.26 12.19
N PRO A 86 9.48 1.43 11.74
CA PRO A 86 9.56 1.77 10.32
C PRO A 86 10.40 0.78 9.49
N ASP A 87 11.44 0.20 10.07
CA ASP A 87 12.29 -0.78 9.38
C ASP A 87 11.53 -2.05 8.98
N ILE A 88 10.56 -2.48 9.81
CA ILE A 88 9.66 -3.59 9.47
C ILE A 88 8.78 -3.20 8.28
N TYR A 89 8.20 -2.00 8.32
CA TYR A 89 7.28 -1.51 7.29
C TYR A 89 8.01 -1.36 5.94
N ALA A 90 9.24 -0.83 5.98
CA ALA A 90 10.11 -0.70 4.84
C ALA A 90 10.54 -2.06 4.27
N SER A 91 10.90 -3.03 5.13
CA SER A 91 11.28 -4.37 4.70
C SER A 91 10.14 -5.11 3.99
N GLU A 92 8.91 -4.94 4.47
CA GLU A 92 7.71 -5.42 3.78
C GLU A 92 7.47 -4.67 2.47
N GLY A 93 7.71 -3.36 2.45
CA GLY A 93 7.58 -2.49 1.28
C GLY A 93 8.47 -2.95 0.12
N ILE A 94 9.77 -3.14 0.34
CA ILE A 94 10.68 -3.64 -0.71
C ILE A 94 10.34 -5.06 -1.14
N LYS A 95 9.88 -5.93 -0.22
CA LYS A 95 9.41 -7.27 -0.59
C LYS A 95 8.20 -7.19 -1.52
N ALA A 96 7.22 -6.33 -1.21
CA ALA A 96 6.06 -6.10 -2.05
C ALA A 96 6.45 -5.48 -3.39
N ALA A 97 7.41 -4.55 -3.41
CA ALA A 97 7.90 -3.94 -4.63
C ALA A 97 8.48 -4.99 -5.58
N CYS A 98 9.36 -5.87 -5.09
CA CYS A 98 9.96 -6.94 -5.89
C CYS A 98 8.94 -7.99 -6.35
N GLN A 99 8.04 -8.42 -5.45
CA GLN A 99 7.11 -9.52 -5.74
C GLN A 99 5.93 -9.11 -6.62
N TRP A 100 5.51 -7.84 -6.52
CA TRP A 100 4.25 -7.37 -7.11
C TRP A 100 4.40 -6.16 -8.01
N ALA A 101 5.19 -5.16 -7.62
CA ALA A 101 5.30 -3.90 -8.36
C ALA A 101 6.17 -4.01 -9.60
N TYR A 102 7.42 -4.43 -9.45
CA TYR A 102 8.33 -4.58 -10.57
C TYR A 102 8.03 -5.82 -11.43
N LYS A 103 7.40 -6.83 -10.82
CA LYS A 103 7.11 -8.09 -11.49
C LYS A 103 6.14 -7.87 -12.65
N ASP A 104 6.56 -8.27 -13.85
CA ASP A 104 5.81 -8.15 -15.11
C ASP A 104 5.55 -6.71 -15.59
N ALA A 105 6.22 -5.70 -15.00
CA ALA A 105 6.06 -4.29 -15.32
C ALA A 105 7.38 -3.66 -15.79
N THR A 106 7.88 -4.12 -16.94
CA THR A 106 9.08 -3.56 -17.58
C THR A 106 8.75 -2.34 -18.45
N GLU A 107 9.79 -1.61 -18.85
CA GLU A 107 9.69 -0.44 -19.74
C GLU A 107 8.82 -0.72 -20.98
N GLY A 108 7.87 0.18 -21.24
CA GLY A 108 6.97 0.14 -22.38
C GLY A 108 5.80 -0.84 -22.27
N THR A 109 5.70 -1.61 -21.18
CA THR A 109 4.59 -2.57 -20.98
C THR A 109 3.23 -1.88 -20.87
N VAL A 110 2.17 -2.59 -21.25
CA VAL A 110 0.78 -2.13 -21.11
C VAL A 110 0.13 -2.91 -19.97
N LEU A 111 -0.06 -2.26 -18.83
CA LEU A 111 -0.68 -2.81 -17.64
C LEU A 111 -2.20 -2.64 -17.76
N LYS A 112 -2.93 -3.75 -17.63
CA LYS A 112 -4.40 -3.83 -17.77
C LYS A 112 -4.99 -4.67 -16.62
N ASP A 113 -6.14 -5.30 -16.88
CA ASP A 113 -6.89 -6.06 -15.88
C ASP A 113 -6.06 -7.13 -15.16
N GLU A 114 -5.25 -7.91 -15.86
CA GLU A 114 -4.43 -8.95 -15.20
C GLU A 114 -3.50 -8.35 -14.13
N TYR A 115 -2.86 -7.22 -14.43
CA TYR A 115 -2.00 -6.52 -13.49
C TYR A 115 -2.82 -5.84 -12.39
N PHE A 116 -3.90 -5.16 -12.76
CA PHE A 116 -4.80 -4.49 -11.83
C PHE A 116 -5.39 -5.44 -10.78
N GLU A 117 -6.08 -6.50 -11.22
CA GLU A 117 -6.80 -7.43 -10.35
C GLU A 117 -5.86 -8.17 -9.40
N SER A 118 -4.65 -8.53 -9.88
CA SER A 118 -3.68 -9.25 -9.07
C SER A 118 -2.94 -8.36 -8.06
N ARG A 119 -2.83 -7.05 -8.30
CA ARG A 119 -2.11 -6.11 -7.42
C ARG A 119 -3.04 -5.32 -6.50
N LEU A 120 -4.32 -5.15 -6.85
CA LEU A 120 -5.30 -4.45 -6.02
C LEU A 120 -5.40 -5.01 -4.58
N PRO A 121 -5.42 -6.33 -4.33
CA PRO A 121 -5.41 -6.86 -2.96
C PRO A 121 -4.18 -6.43 -2.15
N ILE A 122 -3.02 -6.31 -2.81
CA ILE A 122 -1.78 -5.86 -2.17
C ILE A 122 -1.86 -4.38 -1.81
N VAL A 123 -2.39 -3.55 -2.71
CA VAL A 123 -2.62 -2.12 -2.43
C VAL A 123 -3.56 -1.94 -1.24
N LYS A 124 -4.71 -2.65 -1.23
CA LYS A 124 -5.66 -2.62 -0.10
C LYS A 124 -5.01 -3.06 1.22
N LEU A 125 -4.20 -4.12 1.20
CA LEU A 125 -3.46 -4.58 2.37
C LEU A 125 -2.50 -3.51 2.90
N ARG A 126 -1.74 -2.84 2.03
CA ARG A 126 -0.80 -1.80 2.45
C ARG A 126 -1.49 -0.56 3.00
N LEU A 127 -2.63 -0.16 2.43
CA LEU A 127 -3.49 0.90 2.97
C LEU A 127 -4.01 0.54 4.36
N ALA A 128 -4.51 -0.69 4.54
CA ALA A 128 -4.98 -1.18 5.83
C ALA A 128 -3.88 -1.17 6.90
N GLN A 129 -2.71 -1.73 6.55
CA GLN A 129 -1.54 -1.76 7.44
C GLN A 129 -1.10 -0.35 7.83
N ALA A 130 -1.07 0.61 6.88
CA ALA A 130 -0.72 1.99 7.15
C ALA A 130 -1.69 2.64 8.17
N GLY A 131 -3.00 2.44 8.00
CA GLY A 131 -4.02 2.95 8.91
C GLY A 131 -3.90 2.37 10.33
N VAL A 132 -3.83 1.04 10.43
CA VAL A 132 -3.68 0.32 11.71
C VAL A 132 -2.40 0.74 12.43
N ARG A 133 -1.26 0.80 11.73
CA ARG A 133 0.03 1.18 12.31
C ARG A 133 0.10 2.65 12.69
N LEU A 134 -0.56 3.53 11.94
CA LEU A 134 -0.70 4.94 12.32
C LEU A 134 -1.46 5.06 13.64
N ALA A 135 -2.64 4.44 13.74
CA ALA A 135 -3.45 4.46 14.95
C ALA A 135 -2.69 3.88 16.15
N ALA A 136 -2.09 2.70 16.02
CA ALA A 136 -1.31 2.08 17.08
C ALA A 136 -0.11 2.92 17.51
N THR A 137 0.57 3.58 16.56
CA THR A 137 1.70 4.47 16.85
C THR A 137 1.24 5.71 17.63
N LEU A 138 0.16 6.36 17.20
CA LEU A 138 -0.40 7.52 17.92
C LEU A 138 -0.88 7.13 19.31
N ASN A 139 -1.53 5.97 19.45
CA ASN A 139 -1.92 5.43 20.75
C ASN A 139 -0.72 5.16 21.67
N ARG A 140 0.43 4.73 21.16
CA ARG A 140 1.66 4.60 21.97
C ARG A 140 2.23 5.96 22.39
N ILE A 141 2.20 6.95 21.49
CA ILE A 141 2.70 8.31 21.77
C ILE A 141 1.85 8.99 22.84
N PHE A 142 0.52 8.92 22.71
CA PHE A 142 -0.42 9.69 23.53
C PHE A 142 -1.12 8.89 24.62
N GLY A 143 -1.08 7.56 24.57
CA GLY A 143 -1.71 6.67 25.55
C GLY A 143 -1.06 6.68 26.92
N THR A 144 0.09 7.34 27.09
CA THR A 144 0.71 7.65 28.37
C THR A 144 0.36 9.07 28.83
N SER A 145 -0.88 9.24 29.29
CA SER A 145 -1.31 10.34 30.17
C SER A 145 -2.48 9.89 31.04
N ARG A 146 -2.22 8.92 31.92
CA ARG A 146 -2.96 8.74 33.19
C ARG A 146 -1.95 8.31 34.25
N ASN A 147 -1.38 9.31 34.94
CA ASN A 147 -0.96 9.15 36.34
C ASN A 147 -2.21 9.12 37.21
#